data_AF-A0A1G2WRR0-F1
#
_entry.id   AF-A0A1G2WRR0-F1
#
_cell.length_a   1.000
_cell.length_b   1.000
_cell.length_c   1.000
_cell.angle_alpha   90.00
_cell.angle_beta   90.00
_cell.angle_gamma   90.00
#
_symmetry.space_group_name_H-M   'P 1'
#
loop_
_entity.id
_entity.type
_entity.pdbx_description
1 polymer ?
#
loop_
_entity_poly.entity_id
_entity_poly.type
_entity_poly.pdbx_seq_one_letter_code
_entity_poly.pdbx_strand_id
1 'polypeptide(L)'
;MINYDKKRELDDYDTFTCLKFPKEHQLFLKKMQTAFNWYINMFLDNGASSHYRKLVEMIELMNENEWYRFDFPSADEEISTEMRKKGILHYSKFVNRSLAVKFPSRHF
;
A
#
# COMPACT_ATOMS: atom_id res chain seq x y z
N MET A 1 -12.27 19.72 -1.81
CA MET A 1 -13.34 19.89 -0.79
C MET A 1 -13.26 18.74 0.21
N ILE A 2 -13.29 19.01 1.51
CA ILE A 2 -13.06 18.04 2.59
C ILE A 2 -14.30 17.14 2.80
N ASN A 3 -14.09 15.85 3.11
CA ASN A 3 -15.08 14.90 3.60
C ASN A 3 -15.00 14.85 5.14
N TYR A 4 -15.97 15.47 5.80
CA TYR A 4 -16.00 15.62 7.25
C TYR A 4 -16.37 14.35 8.02
N ASP A 5 -16.96 13.35 7.35
CA ASP A 5 -17.21 12.04 7.96
C ASP A 5 -15.91 11.24 8.01
N LYS A 6 -15.18 11.18 6.88
CA LYS A 6 -13.82 10.61 6.84
C LYS A 6 -12.84 11.35 7.76
N LYS A 7 -13.05 12.64 8.00
CA LYS A 7 -12.22 13.41 8.94
C LYS A 7 -12.32 12.87 10.37
N ARG A 8 -13.45 12.28 10.77
CA ARG A 8 -13.64 11.66 12.09
C ARG A 8 -12.96 10.29 12.19
N GLU A 9 -12.76 9.62 11.06
CA GLU A 9 -12.01 8.35 10.92
C GLU A 9 -10.50 8.57 10.73
N LEU A 10 -10.03 9.82 10.65
CA LEU A 10 -8.59 10.14 10.54
C LEU A 10 -7.81 9.88 11.83
N ASP A 11 -8.48 9.70 12.96
CA ASP A 11 -7.83 9.29 14.21
C ASP A 11 -7.31 7.84 14.11
N ASP A 12 -7.85 7.06 13.17
CA ASP A 12 -7.28 5.78 12.77
C ASP A 12 -6.14 6.02 11.78
N TYR A 13 -4.94 5.60 12.18
CA TYR A 13 -3.66 5.69 11.44
C TYR A 13 -3.69 5.12 10.00
N ASP A 14 -4.81 4.52 9.60
CA ASP A 14 -5.09 3.86 8.34
C ASP A 14 -5.92 4.73 7.36
N THR A 15 -6.16 6.02 7.61
CA THR A 15 -6.92 6.90 6.68
C THR A 15 -6.00 7.89 5.95
N PHE A 16 -5.74 7.65 4.66
CA PHE A 16 -4.74 8.39 3.86
C PHE A 16 -5.06 9.89 3.68
N THR A 17 -6.34 10.27 3.61
CA THR A 17 -6.78 11.65 3.38
C THR A 17 -8.30 11.79 3.48
N CYS A 18 -8.77 12.92 4.01
CA CYS A 18 -10.19 13.29 4.00
C CYS A 18 -10.59 14.12 2.78
N LEU A 19 -9.72 14.31 1.78
CA LEU A 19 -10.06 15.07 0.59
C LEU A 19 -10.97 14.27 -0.34
N LYS A 20 -11.96 14.95 -0.95
CA LYS A 20 -12.77 14.37 -2.03
C LYS A 20 -11.97 14.40 -3.33
N PHE A 21 -11.59 13.22 -3.82
CA PHE A 21 -10.96 13.03 -5.12
C PHE A 21 -11.97 12.54 -6.17
N PRO A 22 -11.75 12.81 -7.47
CA PRO A 22 -12.42 12.08 -8.55
C PRO A 22 -12.30 10.56 -8.40
N LYS A 23 -13.26 9.79 -8.94
CA LYS A 23 -13.33 8.32 -8.75
C LYS A 23 -12.05 7.59 -9.16
N GLU A 24 -11.45 7.99 -10.28
CA GLU A 24 -10.19 7.42 -10.77
C GLU A 24 -9.04 7.57 -9.75
N HIS A 25 -8.91 8.75 -9.14
CA HIS A 25 -7.92 9.02 -8.12
C HIS A 25 -8.24 8.30 -6.80
N GLN A 26 -9.52 8.10 -6.47
CA GLN A 26 -9.89 7.29 -5.30
C GLN A 26 -9.44 5.83 -5.44
N LEU A 27 -9.63 5.23 -6.62
CA LEU A 27 -9.19 3.86 -6.89
C LEU A 27 -7.66 3.75 -6.83
N PHE A 28 -6.95 4.69 -7.45
CA PHE A 28 -5.49 4.76 -7.37
C PHE A 28 -4.99 4.81 -5.92
N LEU A 29 -5.53 5.74 -5.12
CA LEU A 29 -5.13 5.89 -3.71
C LEU A 29 -5.42 4.64 -2.89
N LYS A 30 -6.57 3.98 -3.13
CA LYS A 30 -6.93 2.73 -2.45
C LYS A 30 -5.91 1.63 -2.75
N LYS A 31 -5.56 1.43 -4.02
CA LYS A 31 -4.56 0.44 -4.44
C LYS A 31 -3.19 0.71 -3.83
N MET A 32 -2.74 1.97 -3.91
CA MET A 32 -1.44 2.37 -3.38
C MET A 32 -1.36 2.15 -1.87
N GLN A 33 -2.41 2.51 -1.13
CA GLN A 33 -2.46 2.31 0.31
C GLN A 33 -2.46 0.83 0.70
N THR A 34 -3.26 0.00 0.02
CA THR A 34 -3.33 -1.45 0.27
C THR A 34 -1.98 -2.11 0.00
N ALA A 35 -1.40 -1.85 -1.18
CA ALA A 35 -0.20 -2.50 -1.70
C ALA A 35 1.09 -1.73 -1.42
N PHE A 36 1.11 -0.82 -0.43
CA PHE A 36 2.26 0.08 -0.22
C PHE A 36 3.60 -0.66 -0.02
N ASN A 37 3.57 -1.83 0.62
CA ASN A 37 4.74 -2.70 0.75
C ASN A 37 5.29 -3.16 -0.61
N TRP A 38 4.44 -3.41 -1.61
CA TRP A 38 4.87 -3.78 -2.96
C TRP A 38 5.58 -2.61 -3.64
N TYR A 39 5.07 -1.39 -3.47
CA TYR A 39 5.74 -0.18 -3.95
C TYR A 39 7.11 0.03 -3.28
N ILE A 40 7.26 -0.23 -1.98
CA ILE A 40 8.59 -0.20 -1.34
C ILE A 40 9.51 -1.25 -1.97
N ASN A 41 9.02 -2.49 -2.10
CA ASN A 41 9.83 -3.61 -2.55
C ASN A 41 10.32 -3.47 -4.00
N MET A 42 9.56 -2.84 -4.89
CA MET A 42 9.99 -2.61 -6.27
C MET A 42 11.22 -1.68 -6.42
N PHE A 43 11.55 -0.91 -5.38
CA PHE A 43 12.72 -0.02 -5.33
C PHE A 43 13.90 -0.58 -4.54
N LEU A 44 13.80 -1.79 -4.00
CA LEU A 44 14.95 -2.43 -3.35
C LEU A 44 16.04 -2.75 -4.38
N ASP A 45 17.30 -2.59 -4.00
CA ASP A 45 18.43 -2.96 -4.86
C ASP A 45 18.79 -4.45 -4.68
N ASN A 46 17.80 -5.33 -4.88
CA ASN A 46 17.95 -6.77 -4.75
C ASN A 46 16.94 -7.54 -5.63
N GLY A 47 16.96 -8.87 -5.50
CA GLY A 47 16.10 -9.77 -6.27
C GLY A 47 14.59 -9.56 -6.12
N ALA A 48 14.12 -8.92 -5.03
CA ALA A 48 12.69 -8.69 -4.81
C ALA A 48 12.11 -7.66 -5.80
N SER A 49 12.92 -6.70 -6.22
CA SER A 49 12.45 -5.54 -7.00
C SER A 49 11.69 -5.91 -8.27
N SER A 50 12.25 -6.79 -9.08
CA SER A 50 11.64 -7.22 -10.35
C SER A 50 10.36 -8.04 -10.13
N HIS A 51 10.26 -8.78 -9.03
CA HIS A 51 9.06 -9.54 -8.69
C HIS A 51 7.91 -8.61 -8.29
N TYR A 52 8.16 -7.67 -7.37
CA TYR A 52 7.13 -6.73 -6.92
C TYR A 52 6.76 -5.70 -7.98
N ARG A 53 7.68 -5.31 -8.87
CA ARG A 53 7.37 -4.41 -10.00
C ARG A 53 6.26 -4.96 -10.90
N LYS A 54 6.31 -6.25 -11.24
CA LYS A 54 5.27 -6.90 -12.06
C LYS A 54 3.91 -6.87 -11.37
N LEU A 55 3.89 -7.09 -10.05
CA LEU A 55 2.66 -7.06 -9.27
C LEU A 55 2.08 -5.64 -9.17
N VAL A 56 2.93 -4.62 -9.01
CA VAL A 56 2.53 -3.21 -9.04
C VAL A 56 1.93 -2.84 -10.40
N GLU A 57 2.63 -3.15 -11.49
CA GLU A 57 2.15 -2.89 -12.86
C GLU A 57 0.78 -3.56 -13.11
N MET A 58 0.61 -4.80 -12.63
CA MET A 58 -0.66 -5.52 -12.72
C MET A 58 -1.80 -4.79 -11.99
N ILE A 59 -1.61 -4.39 -10.73
CA ILE A 59 -2.69 -3.72 -9.97
C ILE A 59 -2.96 -2.31 -10.46
N GLU A 60 -1.98 -1.59 -10.99
CA GLU A 60 -2.17 -0.25 -11.55
C GLU A 60 -3.12 -0.27 -12.75
N LEU A 61 -3.02 -1.30 -13.60
CA LEU A 61 -3.87 -1.48 -14.78
C LEU A 61 -5.31 -1.92 -14.47
N MET A 62 -5.59 -2.44 -13.27
CA MET A 62 -6.94 -2.92 -12.92
C MET A 62 -7.97 -1.79 -12.93
N ASN A 63 -9.18 -2.04 -13.42
CA ASN A 63 -10.33 -1.18 -13.14
C ASN A 63 -10.94 -1.48 -11.76
N GLU A 64 -12.00 -0.76 -11.38
CA GLU A 64 -12.63 -0.89 -10.07
C GLU A 64 -13.22 -2.30 -9.81
N ASN A 65 -13.82 -2.92 -10.84
CA ASN A 65 -14.41 -4.26 -10.72
C ASN A 65 -13.35 -5.35 -10.58
N GLU A 66 -12.25 -5.22 -11.34
CA GLU A 66 -11.10 -6.13 -11.24
C GLU A 66 -10.46 -6.04 -9.87
N TRP A 67 -10.21 -4.81 -9.39
CA TRP A 67 -9.67 -4.57 -8.05
C TRP A 67 -10.57 -5.13 -6.94
N TYR A 68 -11.89 -4.98 -7.07
CA TYR A 68 -12.84 -5.51 -6.09
C TYR A 68 -12.82 -7.05 -6.00
N ARG A 69 -12.56 -7.74 -7.12
CA ARG A 69 -12.48 -9.20 -7.18
C ARG A 69 -11.09 -9.74 -6.88
N PHE A 70 -10.08 -8.88 -6.87
CA PHE A 70 -8.70 -9.27 -6.65
C PHE A 70 -8.46 -9.62 -5.19
N ASP A 71 -8.04 -10.86 -4.94
CA ASP A 71 -7.67 -11.33 -3.60
C ASP A 71 -6.24 -10.88 -3.25
N PHE A 72 -6.10 -9.61 -2.89
CA PHE A 72 -4.82 -9.02 -2.50
C PHE A 72 -4.15 -9.78 -1.33
N PRO A 73 -4.84 -10.14 -0.24
CA PRO A 73 -4.23 -10.90 0.86
C PRO A 73 -3.57 -12.21 0.41
N SER A 74 -4.25 -12.99 -0.43
CA SER A 74 -3.69 -14.24 -0.95
C SER A 74 -2.47 -13.98 -1.85
N ALA A 75 -2.55 -12.97 -2.72
CA ALA A 75 -1.42 -12.60 -3.59
C ALA A 75 -0.20 -12.09 -2.79
N ASP A 76 -0.42 -11.34 -1.71
CA ASP A 76 0.64 -10.84 -0.82
C ASP A 76 1.34 -11.98 -0.06
N GLU A 77 0.56 -12.95 0.46
CA GLU A 77 1.11 -14.12 1.14
C GLU A 77 1.89 -15.02 0.17
N GLU A 78 1.40 -15.20 -1.05
CA GLU A 78 2.07 -15.99 -2.08
C GLU A 78 3.46 -15.42 -2.40
N ILE A 79 3.54 -14.14 -2.75
CA ILE A 79 4.82 -13.51 -3.09
C ILE A 79 5.77 -13.44 -1.88
N SER A 80 5.24 -13.14 -0.69
CA SER A 80 6.03 -13.10 0.55
C SER A 80 6.61 -14.49 0.88
N THR A 81 5.84 -15.55 0.65
CA THR A 81 6.30 -16.94 0.81
C THR A 81 7.35 -17.31 -0.23
N GLU A 82 7.20 -16.87 -1.47
CA GLU A 82 8.19 -17.10 -2.52
C GLU A 82 9.53 -16.43 -2.19
N MET A 83 9.51 -15.16 -1.75
CA MET A 83 10.74 -14.44 -1.36
C MET A 83 11.43 -15.12 -0.18
N ARG A 84 10.67 -15.54 0.85
CA ARG A 84 11.19 -16.30 2.00
C ARG A 84 11.85 -17.61 1.56
N LYS A 85 11.19 -18.38 0.68
CA LYS A 85 11.74 -19.64 0.14
C LYS A 85 13.04 -19.43 -0.64
N LYS A 86 13.16 -18.30 -1.35
CA LYS A 86 14.37 -17.93 -2.10
C LYS A 86 15.46 -17.27 -1.26
N GLY A 87 15.22 -17.02 0.03
CA GLY A 87 16.14 -16.27 0.89
C GLY A 87 16.34 -14.82 0.45
N ILE A 88 15.40 -14.25 -0.30
CA ILE A 88 15.46 -12.88 -0.78
C ILE A 88 14.86 -11.97 0.29
N LEU A 89 15.62 -10.97 0.72
CA LEU A 89 15.15 -9.96 1.67
C LEU A 89 14.08 -9.08 1.00
N HIS A 90 12.92 -8.95 1.65
CA HIS A 90 11.87 -8.03 1.24
C HIS A 90 11.18 -7.41 2.46
N TYR A 91 10.53 -6.28 2.24
CA TYR A 91 9.63 -5.66 3.20
C TYR A 91 8.33 -6.47 3.28
N SER A 92 8.07 -7.08 4.44
CA SER A 92 6.78 -7.67 4.77
C SER A 92 6.12 -6.84 5.88
N LYS A 93 4.79 -6.66 5.80
CA LYS A 93 4.03 -6.00 6.86
C LYS A 93 3.94 -6.93 8.08
N PHE A 94 5.02 -7.05 8.84
CA PHE A 94 5.02 -7.71 10.15
C PHE A 94 5.29 -6.77 11.33
N VAL A 95 5.40 -5.46 11.10
CA VAL A 95 5.61 -4.49 12.18
C VAL A 95 4.83 -3.21 11.89
N ASN A 96 3.68 -3.08 12.57
CA ASN A 96 2.82 -1.90 12.70
C ASN A 96 2.26 -1.25 11.42
N ARG A 97 0.94 -1.10 11.41
CA ARG A 97 0.14 -0.31 10.46
C ARG A 97 0.39 1.20 10.63
N SER A 98 1.61 1.65 10.40
CA SER A 98 1.91 3.07 10.45
C SER A 98 2.90 3.45 9.36
N LEU A 99 2.43 4.29 8.44
CA LEU A 99 3.25 5.06 7.51
C LEU A 99 3.51 6.48 8.04
N ALA A 100 3.10 6.78 9.29
CA ALA A 100 3.24 8.10 9.87
C ALA A 100 4.67 8.34 10.34
N VAL A 101 5.32 9.37 9.77
CA VAL A 101 6.49 10.01 10.39
C VAL A 101 5.96 11.03 11.39
N LYS A 102 6.22 10.82 12.69
CA LYS A 102 6.06 11.89 13.69
C LYS A 102 7.06 13.00 13.34
N PHE A 103 6.57 14.18 12.94
CA PHE A 103 7.41 15.37 13.01
C PHE A 103 7.85 15.56 14.47
N PRO A 104 9.14 15.80 14.76
CA PRO A 104 9.55 16.12 16.12
C PRO A 104 8.85 17.42 16.51
N SER A 105 7.91 17.33 17.44
CA SER A 105 7.45 18.49 18.19
C SER A 105 8.68 19.09 18.87
N ARG A 106 9.22 20.17 18.29
CA ARG A 106 10.18 21.01 19.00
C ARG A 106 9.45 21.54 20.22
N HIS A 107 9.81 21.04 21.39
CA HIS A 107 9.56 21.76 22.62
C HIS A 107 10.33 23.07 22.55
N PHE A 108 9.59 24.17 22.41
CA PHE A 108 9.93 25.49 22.93
C PHE A 108 8.65 26.10 23.49
#